data_AF-A0A9Q9HRG6-F1
#
_entry.id   AF-A0A9Q9HRG6-F1
#
_cell.length_a   1.000
_cell.length_b   1.000
_cell.length_c   1.000
_cell.angle_alpha   90.00
_cell.angle_beta   90.00
_cell.angle_gamma   90.00
#
_symmetry.space_group_name_H-M   'P 1'
#
loop_
_entity.id
_entity.type
_entity.pdbx_description
1 polymer ?
#
loop_
_entity_poly.entity_id
_entity_poly.type
_entity_poly.pdbx_seq_one_letter_code
_entity_poly.pdbx_strand_id
1 'polypeptide(L)'
;MQVWVRITCLLVMATAAACTRVPELEDRLTPDLRGAGYPELLPLDDALEPLDQPQQASADLQDELDARSDRLKRRAEAVKNAGS
;
A
#
# COMPACT_ATOMS: atom_id res chain seq x y z
N MET A 1 -16.86 33.54 16.32
CA MET A 1 -17.03 32.72 15.08
C MET A 1 -15.87 32.88 14.11
N GLN A 2 -15.44 34.09 13.75
CA GLN A 2 -14.35 34.31 12.77
C GLN A 2 -12.99 33.69 13.13
N VAL A 3 -12.63 33.68 14.42
CA VAL A 3 -11.37 33.10 14.92
C VAL A 3 -11.34 31.58 14.75
N TRP A 4 -12.46 30.90 14.96
CA TRP A 4 -12.58 29.45 14.78
C TRP A 4 -12.46 29.05 13.31
N VAL A 5 -13.10 29.82 12.41
CA VAL A 5 -12.97 29.60 10.96
C VAL A 5 -11.51 29.73 10.50
N ARG A 6 -10.79 30.73 11.02
CA ARG A 6 -9.35 30.91 10.73
C ARG A 6 -8.50 29.75 11.23
N ILE A 7 -8.76 29.27 12.46
CA ILE A 7 -8.04 28.13 13.03
C ILE A 7 -8.29 26.86 12.21
N THR A 8 -9.55 26.57 11.87
CA THR A 8 -9.90 25.39 11.06
C THR A 8 -9.25 25.46 9.68
N CYS A 9 -9.25 26.63 9.04
CA CYS A 9 -8.64 26.80 7.72
C CYS A 9 -7.12 26.59 7.76
N LEU A 10 -6.43 27.13 8.78
CA LEU A 10 -5.00 26.90 8.99
C LEU A 10 -4.69 25.42 9.28
N LEU A 11 -5.52 24.74 10.07
CA LEU A 11 -5.35 23.32 10.38
C LEU A 11 -5.46 22.46 9.11
N VAL A 12 -6.44 22.74 8.25
CA VAL A 12 -6.63 22.02 6.97
C VAL A 12 -5.47 22.23 6.01
N MET A 13 -4.94 23.46 5.91
CA MET A 13 -3.76 23.71 5.06
C MET A 13 -2.51 23.00 5.59
N ALA A 14 -2.31 22.95 6.92
CA ALA A 14 -1.16 22.31 7.52
C ALA A 14 -1.17 20.78 7.32
N THR A 15 -2.33 20.13 7.46
CA THR A 15 -2.45 18.68 7.25
C THR A 15 -2.28 18.29 5.78
N ALA A 16 -2.79 19.11 4.84
CA ALA A 16 -2.59 18.87 3.42
C ALA A 16 -1.12 18.92 2.99
N ALA A 17 -0.33 19.83 3.58
CA ALA A 17 1.11 19.93 3.30
C ALA A 17 1.93 18.80 3.96
N ALA A 18 1.48 18.27 5.10
CA ALA A 18 2.14 17.16 5.79
C ALA A 18 1.98 15.80 5.09
N CYS A 19 0.92 15.63 4.29
CA CYS A 19 0.68 14.38 3.56
C CYS A 19 1.56 14.19 2.31
N THR A 20 2.26 15.23 1.86
CA THR A 20 3.03 15.20 0.59
C THR A 20 4.52 15.48 0.75
N ARG A 21 4.95 15.98 1.91
CA ARG A 21 6.33 16.35 2.18
C ARG A 21 6.99 15.40 3.16
N VAL A 22 7.99 14.65 2.69
CA VAL A 22 8.76 13.71 3.51
C VAL A 22 10.14 14.33 3.76
N PRO A 23 10.38 14.98 4.92
CA PRO A 23 11.61 15.73 5.16
C PRO A 23 12.87 14.86 5.05
N GLU A 24 12.81 13.61 5.52
CA GLU A 24 13.90 12.64 5.39
C GLU A 24 14.31 12.35 3.94
N LEU A 25 13.40 12.52 2.97
CA LEU A 25 13.70 12.39 1.53
C LEU A 25 14.18 13.72 0.94
N GLU A 26 13.53 14.84 1.27
CA GLU A 26 13.87 16.15 0.70
C GLU A 26 15.26 16.64 1.13
N ASP A 27 15.69 16.31 2.35
CA ASP A 27 17.00 16.71 2.87
C ASP A 27 18.15 15.91 2.23
N ARG A 28 17.84 14.79 1.58
CA ARG A 28 18.80 13.95 0.85
C ARG A 28 18.90 14.31 -0.64
N LEU A 29 18.02 15.16 -1.16
CA LEU A 29 18.10 15.63 -2.54
C LEU A 29 19.17 16.72 -2.66
N THR A 30 20.05 16.58 -3.65
CA THR A 30 20.96 17.66 -4.05
C THR A 30 20.17 18.84 -4.62
N PRO A 31 20.66 20.09 -4.50
CA PRO A 31 19.93 21.28 -4.95
C PRO A 31 19.50 21.23 -6.42
N ASP A 32 20.33 20.62 -7.26
CA ASP A 32 20.14 20.35 -8.69
C ASP A 32 18.99 19.38 -8.99
N LEU A 33 18.64 18.47 -8.08
CA LEU A 33 17.56 17.49 -8.27
C LEU A 33 16.18 17.98 -7.80
N ARG A 34 16.10 19.02 -6.95
CA ARG A 34 14.85 19.47 -6.30
C ARG A 34 13.77 19.96 -7.28
N GLY A 35 14.16 20.36 -8.48
CA GLY A 35 13.26 20.80 -9.54
C GLY A 35 13.62 20.23 -10.91
N ALA A 36 14.47 19.21 -10.96
CA ALA A 36 14.82 18.54 -12.20
C ALA A 36 13.58 17.84 -12.76
N GLY A 37 13.44 17.84 -14.09
CA GLY A 37 12.46 16.99 -14.75
C GLY A 37 12.74 15.53 -14.47
N TYR A 38 11.70 14.69 -14.58
CA TYR A 38 11.91 13.25 -14.55
C TYR A 38 12.79 12.83 -15.74
N PRO A 39 13.72 11.88 -15.53
CA PRO A 39 14.52 11.34 -16.62
C PRO A 39 13.63 10.60 -17.62
N GLU A 40 14.20 10.30 -18.78
CA GLU A 40 13.53 9.46 -19.79
C GLU A 40 13.13 8.12 -19.17
N LEU A 41 11.83 7.79 -19.26
CA LEU A 41 11.29 6.56 -18.70
C LEU A 41 11.61 5.39 -19.63
N LEU A 42 12.19 4.32 -19.08
CA LEU A 42 12.35 3.09 -19.84
C LEU A 42 11.00 2.38 -19.98
N PRO A 43 10.70 1.80 -21.15
CA PRO A 43 9.54 0.95 -21.33
C PRO A 43 9.65 -0.28 -20.40
N LEU A 44 8.60 -0.51 -19.61
CA LEU A 44 8.57 -1.61 -18.64
C LEU A 44 8.30 -2.97 -19.31
N ASP A 45 7.65 -2.97 -20.47
CA ASP A 45 7.29 -4.19 -21.20
C ASP A 45 8.53 -5.04 -21.55
N ASP A 46 9.68 -4.40 -21.78
CA ASP A 46 10.95 -5.06 -22.09
C ASP A 46 11.86 -5.27 -20.86
N ALA A 47 11.56 -4.60 -19.74
CA ALA A 47 12.42 -4.57 -18.55
C ALA A 47 11.94 -5.51 -17.44
N LEU A 48 10.69 -5.96 -17.49
CA LEU A 48 10.08 -6.81 -16.48
C LEU A 48 10.00 -8.27 -16.95
N GLU A 49 10.17 -9.19 -16.00
CA GLU A 49 9.83 -10.59 -16.21
C GLU A 49 8.34 -10.69 -16.58
N PRO A 50 7.95 -11.47 -17.60
CA PRO A 50 6.55 -11.71 -17.90
C PRO A 50 5.83 -12.29 -16.67
N LEU A 51 4.80 -11.58 -16.20
CA LEU A 51 3.94 -12.08 -15.13
C LEU A 51 3.05 -13.20 -15.68
N ASP A 52 2.75 -14.18 -14.82
CA ASP A 52 1.71 -15.17 -15.11
C ASP A 52 0.38 -14.47 -15.41
N GLN A 53 -0.42 -15.09 -16.28
CA GLN A 53 -1.74 -14.55 -16.57
C GLN A 53 -2.56 -14.44 -15.27
N PRO A 54 -3.24 -13.31 -15.03
CA PRO A 54 -3.89 -13.04 -13.76
C PRO A 54 -4.94 -14.09 -13.38
N GLN A 55 -5.56 -14.74 -14.37
CA GLN A 55 -6.49 -15.86 -14.15
C GLN A 55 -5.82 -17.07 -13.53
N GLN A 56 -4.60 -17.41 -13.97
CA GLN A 56 -3.84 -18.57 -13.47
C GLN A 56 -3.38 -18.32 -12.04
N ALA A 57 -2.76 -17.16 -11.78
CA ALA A 57 -2.31 -16.77 -10.45
C ALA A 57 -3.47 -16.69 -9.43
N SER A 58 -4.65 -16.28 -9.88
CA SER A 58 -5.84 -16.22 -9.04
C SER A 58 -6.38 -17.61 -8.68
N ALA A 59 -6.33 -18.56 -9.60
CA ALA A 59 -6.78 -19.93 -9.36
C ALA A 59 -5.89 -20.63 -8.32
N ASP A 60 -4.56 -20.56 -8.50
CA ASP A 60 -3.60 -21.15 -7.57
C ASP A 60 -3.73 -20.55 -6.15
N LEU A 61 -3.94 -19.23 -6.07
CA LEU A 61 -4.18 -18.55 -4.81
C LEU A 61 -5.49 -19.01 -4.15
N GLN A 62 -6.56 -19.17 -4.93
CA GLN A 62 -7.86 -19.63 -4.41
C GLN A 62 -7.74 -21.03 -3.82
N ASP A 63 -7.06 -21.95 -4.50
CA ASP A 63 -6.82 -23.31 -4.02
C ASP A 63 -6.01 -23.32 -2.70
N GLU A 64 -4.98 -22.45 -2.59
CA GLU A 64 -4.22 -22.31 -1.35
C GLU A 64 -5.11 -21.82 -0.19
N LEU A 65 -5.94 -20.81 -0.45
CA LEU A 65 -6.85 -20.22 0.53
C LEU A 65 -7.90 -21.22 1.02
N ASP A 66 -8.48 -22.01 0.12
CA ASP A 66 -9.44 -23.05 0.47
C ASP A 66 -8.80 -24.15 1.32
N ALA A 67 -7.61 -24.63 0.93
CA ALA A 67 -6.88 -25.61 1.70
C ALA A 67 -6.53 -25.09 3.11
N ARG A 68 -6.19 -23.80 3.25
CA ARG A 68 -5.93 -23.15 4.54
C ARG A 68 -7.21 -23.05 5.36
N SER A 69 -8.31 -22.64 4.76
CA SER A 69 -9.63 -22.53 5.39
C SER A 69 -10.06 -23.86 6.00
N ASP A 70 -9.91 -24.97 5.26
CA ASP A 70 -10.32 -26.29 5.73
C ASP A 70 -9.45 -26.84 6.85
N ARG A 71 -8.15 -26.51 6.87
CA ARG A 71 -7.29 -26.81 8.02
C ARG A 71 -7.73 -26.03 9.26
N LEU A 72 -8.13 -24.77 9.11
CA LEU A 72 -8.61 -23.94 10.22
C LEU A 72 -9.95 -24.43 10.76
N LYS A 73 -10.90 -24.81 9.89
CA LYS A 73 -12.19 -25.38 10.28
C LYS A 73 -12.01 -26.67 11.11
N ARG A 74 -11.19 -27.60 10.63
CA ARG A 74 -10.88 -28.85 11.36
C ARG A 74 -10.27 -28.58 12.74
N ARG A 75 -9.36 -27.60 12.84
CA ARG A 75 -8.77 -27.19 14.12
C ARG A 75 -9.82 -26.60 15.06
N ALA A 76 -10.72 -25.77 14.55
CA ALA A 76 -11.79 -25.18 15.34
C ALA A 76 -12.77 -26.24 15.87
N GLU A 77 -13.13 -27.23 15.04
CA GLU A 77 -13.95 -28.37 15.46
C GLU A 77 -13.28 -29.20 16.55
N ALA A 78 -11.99 -29.50 16.41
CA ALA A 78 -11.23 -30.22 17.43
C ALA A 78 -11.22 -29.49 18.79
N VAL A 79 -11.03 -28.16 18.78
CA VAL A 79 -11.08 -27.33 20.00
C VAL A 79 -12.48 -27.33 20.60
N LYS A 80 -13.52 -27.17 19.77
CA LYS A 80 -14.92 -27.19 20.22
C LYS A 80 -15.28 -28.51 20.91
N ASN A 81 -14.85 -29.63 20.33
CA ASN A 81 -15.14 -30.96 20.84
C ASN A 81 -14.28 -31.35 22.06
N ALA A 82 -13.11 -30.74 22.25
CA ALA A 82 -12.27 -30.96 23.42
C ALA A 82 -12.73 -30.18 24.66
N GLY A 83 -13.55 -29.14 24.47
CA GLY A 83 -14.10 -28.29 25.54
C GLY A 83 -15.54 -28.62 25.94
N SER A 84 -16.17 -29.63 25.32
CA SER A 84 -17.49 -30.18 25.66
C SER A 84 -17.35 -31.48 26.42
#